data_AF-A0A2S0L948-F1
#
_entry.id   AF-A0A2S0L948-F1
#
_cell.length_a   1.000
_cell.length_b   1.000
_cell.length_c   1.000
_cell.angle_alpha   90.00
_cell.angle_beta   90.00
_cell.angle_gamma   90.00
#
_symmetry.space_group_name_H-M   'P 1'
#
loop_
_entity.id
_entity.type
_entity.pdbx_description
1 polymer ?
#
loop_
_entity_poly.entity_id
_entity_poly.type
_entity_poly.pdbx_seq_one_letter_code
_entity_poly.pdbx_strand_id
1 'polypeptide(L)' 'MSLYKEVANLIEILRHKGDIEASIMLQESVECSATGSEVLMKLRYHLSRILEDGNTYDKQIISLAKTISREIEEKLNF' A
#
# COMPACT_ATOMS: atom_id res chain seq x y z
N MET A 1 4.56 -9.48 10.75
CA MET A 1 4.99 -9.97 9.41
C MET A 1 5.98 -8.94 8.85
N SER A 2 6.58 -9.14 7.67
CA SER A 2 7.41 -8.09 7.04
C SER A 2 6.50 -7.13 6.27
N LEU A 3 6.62 -5.81 6.47
CA LEU A 3 5.88 -4.77 5.75
C LEU A 3 5.76 -5.05 4.25
N TYR A 4 6.88 -5.38 3.60
CA TYR A 4 6.92 -5.65 2.16
C TYR A 4 6.11 -6.89 1.75
N LYS A 5 5.98 -7.87 2.64
CA LYS A 5 5.12 -9.05 2.41
C LYS A 5 3.64 -8.66 2.44
N GLU A 6 3.26 -7.75 3.33
CA GLU A 6 1.88 -7.25 3.38
C GLU A 6 1.55 -6.37 2.18
N VAL A 7 2.49 -5.54 1.74
CA VAL A 7 2.38 -4.76 0.50
C VAL A 7 2.23 -5.68 -0.72
N ALA A 8 3.05 -6.73 -0.84
CA ALA A 8 2.92 -7.71 -1.91
C ALA A 8 1.55 -8.39 -1.91
N ASN A 9 1.06 -8.80 -0.74
CA ASN A 9 -0.29 -9.38 -0.59
C ASN A 9 -1.38 -8.38 -1.03
N LEU A 10 -1.27 -7.10 -0.68
CA LEU A 10 -2.22 -6.07 -1.11
C LEU A 10 -2.21 -5.89 -2.64
N ILE A 11 -1.03 -5.87 -3.26
CA ILE A 11 -0.87 -5.79 -4.72
C ILE A 11 -1.58 -6.97 -5.41
N GLU A 12 -1.38 -8.19 -4.93
CA GLU A 12 -2.03 -9.38 -5.48
C GLU A 12 -3.55 -9.30 -5.38
N ILE A 13 -4.09 -8.90 -4.22
CA ILE A 13 -5.53 -8.74 -4.02
C ILE A 13 -6.09 -7.69 -5.00
N LEU A 14 -5.45 -6.53 -5.14
CA LEU A 14 -5.88 -5.48 -6.06
C LEU A 14 -5.92 -5.96 -7.51
N ARG A 15 -4.88 -6.69 -7.96
CA ARG A 15 -4.85 -7.30 -9.30
C ARG A 15 -6.00 -8.27 -9.52
N HIS A 16 -6.24 -9.17 -8.57
CA HIS A 16 -7.31 -10.15 -8.66
C HIS A 16 -8.70 -9.51 -8.70
N LYS A 17 -8.85 -8.33 -8.11
CA LYS A 17 -10.11 -7.55 -8.11
C LYS A 17 -10.27 -6.64 -9.33
N GLY A 18 -9.26 -6.58 -10.20
CA GLY A 18 -9.27 -5.76 -11.42
C GLY A 18 -8.81 -4.32 -11.21
N ASP A 19 -8.32 -3.95 -10.03
CA ASP A 19 -7.72 -2.64 -9.79
C ASP A 19 -6.23 -2.65 -10.18
N ILE A 20 -6.02 -2.63 -11.49
CA ILE A 20 -4.69 -2.74 -12.09
C ILE A 20 -3.87 -1.49 -11.77
N GLU A 21 -4.47 -0.30 -11.83
CA GLU A 21 -3.76 0.97 -11.61
C GLU A 21 -3.20 1.07 -10.18
N ALA A 22 -4.03 0.84 -9.15
CA ALA A 22 -3.55 0.89 -7.77
C ALA A 22 -2.47 -0.18 -7.51
N SER A 23 -2.61 -1.36 -8.12
CA SER A 23 -1.62 -2.42 -7.99
C SER A 23 -0.26 -2.07 -8.61
N ILE A 24 -0.25 -1.39 -9.77
CA ILE A 24 0.97 -0.94 -10.44
C ILE A 24 1.64 0.15 -9.61
N MET A 25 0.88 1.15 -9.15
CA MET A 25 1.40 2.26 -8.35
C MET A 25 2.07 1.78 -7.05
N LEU A 26 1.48 0.80 -6.37
CA LEU A 26 2.09 0.18 -5.19
C LEU A 26 3.34 -0.64 -5.53
N GLN A 27 3.35 -1.36 -6.65
CA GLN A 27 4.52 -2.10 -7.10
C GLN A 27 5.69 -1.16 -7.44
N GLU A 28 5.43 -0.13 -8.24
CA GLU A 28 6.43 0.87 -8.62
C GLU A 28 7.00 1.61 -7.41
N SER A 29 6.18 1.82 -6.37
CA SER A 29 6.66 2.40 -5.11
C SER A 29 7.79 1.57 -4.48
N VAL A 30 7.73 0.24 -4.61
CA VAL A 30 8.73 -0.69 -4.06
C VAL A 30 9.90 -0.87 -5.02
N GLU A 31 9.64 -1.00 -6.33
CA GLU A 31 10.65 -1.37 -7.33
C GLU A 31 11.45 -0.16 -7.87
N CYS A 32 10.83 1.02 -7.93
CA CYS A 32 11.36 2.20 -8.63
C CYS A 32 11.71 3.36 -7.67
N SER A 33 12.23 3.04 -6.48
CA SER A 33 12.61 4.03 -5.47
C SER A 33 14.08 3.90 -5.08
N ALA A 34 14.76 5.03 -4.88
CA ALA A 34 16.20 5.06 -4.62
C ALA A 34 16.56 4.77 -3.16
N THR A 35 15.62 4.98 -2.22
CA THR A 35 15.85 4.79 -0.78
C THR A 35 14.66 4.16 -0.08
N GLY A 36 14.91 3.52 1.07
CA GLY A 36 13.85 2.96 1.91
C GLY A 36 12.82 4.01 2.36
N SER A 37 13.27 5.21 2.72
CA SER A 37 12.36 6.31 3.10
C SER A 37 11.47 6.77 1.94
N GLU A 38 12.01 6.81 0.73
CA GLU A 38 11.21 7.13 -0.47
C GLU A 38 10.15 6.06 -0.74
N VAL A 39 10.50 4.78 -0.60
CA VAL A 39 9.53 3.68 -0.70
C VAL A 39 8.39 3.87 0.31
N LEU A 40 8.72 4.11 1.58
CA LEU A 40 7.73 4.31 2.63
C LEU A 40 6.81 5.52 2.36
N MET A 41 7.37 6.64 1.88
CA MET A 41 6.58 7.83 1.55
C MET A 41 5.63 7.61 0.37
N LYS A 42 6.09 6.95 -0.71
CA LYS A 42 5.24 6.64 -1.87
C LYS A 42 4.14 5.65 -1.50
N LEU A 43 4.49 4.59 -0.76
CA LEU A 43 3.51 3.64 -0.24
C LEU A 43 2.44 4.35 0.60
N ARG A 44 2.83 5.22 1.53
CA ARG A 44 1.89 6.01 2.34
C ARG A 44 0.92 6.82 1.47
N TYR A 45 1.45 7.51 0.45
CA TYR A 45 0.64 8.33 -0.46
C TYR A 45 -0.38 7.50 -1.24
N HIS A 46 0.01 6.35 -1.79
CA HIS A 46 -0.93 5.50 -2.54
C HIS A 46 -1.95 4.81 -1.61
N LEU A 47 -1.53 4.42 -0.41
CA LEU A 47 -2.42 3.84 0.60
C LEU A 47 -3.46 4.85 1.10
N SER A 48 -3.09 6.12 1.29
CA SER A 48 -4.06 7.14 1.71
C SER A 48 -5.17 7.32 0.68
N ARG A 49 -4.85 7.27 -0.63
CA ARG A 49 -5.85 7.32 -1.70
C ARG A 49 -6.80 6.13 -1.66
N ILE A 50 -6.28 4.91 -1.48
CA ILE A 50 -7.12 3.70 -1.33
C ILE A 50 -8.06 3.83 -0.12
N LEU A 51 -7.59 4.44 0.97
CA LEU A 51 -8.38 4.62 2.20
C LEU A 51 -9.41 5.75 2.10
N GLU A 52 -9.11 6.82 1.37
CA GLU A 52 -10.03 7.91 1.04
C GLU A 52 -11.19 7.41 0.16
N ASP A 53 -10.89 6.55 -0.81
CA ASP A 53 -11.87 5.90 -1.70
C ASP A 53 -12.55 4.67 -1.04
N GLY A 54 -12.64 4.65 0.29
CA GLY A 54 -13.00 3.47 1.08
C GLY A 54 -14.37 2.83 0.84
N ASN A 55 -15.25 3.49 0.07
CA ASN A 55 -16.53 2.92 -0.37
C ASN A 55 -16.41 2.04 -1.63
N THR A 56 -15.30 2.16 -2.37
CA THR A 56 -15.02 1.41 -3.61
C THR A 56 -14.38 0.05 -3.31
N TYR A 57 -13.67 -0.05 -2.19
CA TYR A 57 -12.88 -1.22 -1.83
C TYR A 57 -13.57 -2.11 -0.80
N ASP A 58 -13.36 -3.42 -0.92
CA ASP A 58 -13.86 -4.37 0.07
C ASP A 58 -13.14 -4.26 1.42
N LYS A 59 -13.76 -4.83 2.46
CA LYS A 59 -13.24 -4.76 3.83
C LYS A 59 -11.84 -5.35 3.98
N GLN A 60 -11.46 -6.32 3.14
CA GLN A 60 -10.15 -6.96 3.22
C GLN A 60 -9.06 -5.99 2.75
N ILE A 61 -9.28 -5.31 1.62
CA ILE A 61 -8.37 -4.29 1.10
C ILE A 61 -8.21 -3.15 2.11
N ILE A 62 -9.32 -2.63 2.64
CA ILE A 62 -9.28 -1.53 3.61
C ILE A 62 -8.58 -1.94 4.90
N SER A 63 -8.83 -3.15 5.40
CA SER A 63 -8.15 -3.64 6.61
C SER A 63 -6.65 -3.75 6.38
N LEU A 64 -6.22 -4.30 5.24
CA LEU A 64 -4.81 -4.49 4.94
C LEU A 64 -4.09 -3.15 4.70
N ALA A 65 -4.73 -2.24 3.96
CA ALA A 65 -4.20 -0.89 3.74
C ALA A 65 -4.01 -0.11 5.05
N LYS A 66 -4.94 -0.24 6.01
CA LYS A 66 -4.80 0.36 7.35
C LYS A 66 -3.63 -0.22 8.14
N THR A 67 -3.46 -1.54 8.12
CA THR A 67 -2.33 -2.20 8.80
C THR A 67 -1.00 -1.69 8.25
N ILE A 68 -0.84 -1.69 6.92
CA ILE A 68 0.38 -1.24 6.25
C ILE A 68 0.64 0.26 6.52
N SER A 69 -0.39 1.11 6.45
CA SER A 69 -0.25 2.55 6.71
C SER A 69 0.28 2.82 8.13
N ARG A 70 -0.22 2.10 9.13
CA ARG A 70 0.24 2.22 10.52
C ARG A 70 1.70 1.78 10.68
N GLU A 71 2.08 0.65 10.10
CA GLU A 71 3.48 0.20 10.15
C GLU A 71 4.44 1.20 9.46
N ILE A 72 3.98 1.87 8.39
CA ILE A 72 4.76 2.93 7.72
C ILE A 72 4.91 4.14 8.63
N GLU A 73 3.84 4.60 9.28
CA GLU A 73 3.88 5.73 10.22
C GLU A 73 4.87 5.48 11.36
N GLU A 74 4.83 4.29 11.97
CA GLU A 74 5.76 3.87 13.02
C GLU A 74 7.23 3.91 12.54
N LYS A 75 7.50 3.51 11.29
CA LYS A 75 8.86 3.53 10.71
C LYS A 75 9.34 4.92 10.33
N LEU A 76 8.43 5.82 10.01
CA LEU A 76 8.74 7.20 9.65
C LEU A 76 8.86 8.12 10.88
N ASN A 77 8.58 7.62 12.09
CA ASN A 77 8.50 8.39 13.35
C ASN A 77 7.45 9.51 13.31
N PHE A 78 6.30 9.25 12.67
CA PHE A 78 5.11 10.11 12.78
C PHE A 78 4.23 9.71 13.96
#